data_AF-A0A8T4R830-F1
#
_entry.id   AF-A0A8T4R830-F1
#
_cell.length_a   1.000
_cell.length_b   1.000
_cell.length_c   1.000
_cell.angle_alpha   90.00
_cell.angle_beta   90.00
_cell.angle_gamma   90.00
#
_symmetry.space_group_name_H-M   'P 1'
#
loop_
_entity.id
_entity.type
_entity.pdbx_description
1 polymer ?
#
loop_
_entity_poly.entity_id
_entity_poly.type
_entity_poly.pdbx_seq_one_letter_code
_entity_poly.pdbx_strand_id
1 'polypeptide(L)'
;MIKIQSLIIITILEILLVSCLSSSNQTATGEASKIPLQSTFKTTSLEQPPQVGKVISDLQKQRVKIDDVKTKLHTSSKDAQDLKKSLDSTKQQLSTLEQKLKTAKKEEMELLLHDISHINREGLVPFSEKMTNLPNIINDVITQTQLLKAATEKVPKSTSITLLQSKIANLQKDLNSLKTFHKNGEYQRIEENLQKIRNEFISESLKIEKKYQLPQSKAIMTMLTANKDLRLKMRMNFPFNLHDDKSLSTEKVGNQLQIFVCLVKWTATDVEPEVALSDTYQQEFQKFNDYIQEVSYGNLSATVTFSPIVTWSGPLPSTDPREEMEAAVELCDPFVDFNKIDGFFIYPTRDDEITGRGRRFTNVVANEGEIPSLNVVFLKRFSEGLIKHESGHALFGMLHATSINCGSSPFEDFGCSINEYGNPYDVMGRGAGRGGHYSAFSKELQGWVTAREILGDGTYELDALEVKSAGPKLLKIQFPNPLCIEYRKPLGLDNAMFRDIYSYFEVPASPPETGCLLINLCQYTTMLVDTTPNSFPVAVTVDPELYDDFDACIPIGREFSSDVLGITRMSFIQSAEHRHAASVTIDIDESRLS
;
A
#
# COMPACT_ATOMS: atom_id res chain seq x y z
N MET A 1 -5.70 0.52 26.96
CA MET A 1 -5.34 0.83 25.57
C MET A 1 -6.13 2.00 25.00
N ILE A 2 -7.48 2.01 25.04
CA ILE A 2 -8.32 3.10 24.48
C ILE A 2 -7.95 4.50 25.02
N LYS A 3 -7.61 4.65 26.31
CA LYS A 3 -7.19 5.95 26.89
C LYS A 3 -5.83 6.45 26.40
N ILE A 4 -4.93 5.56 25.98
CA ILE A 4 -3.59 5.93 25.46
C ILE A 4 -3.72 6.36 23.99
N GLN A 5 -4.55 5.65 23.21
CA GLN A 5 -4.89 6.02 21.83
C GLN A 5 -5.57 7.40 21.76
N SER A 6 -6.49 7.72 22.69
CA SER A 6 -7.10 9.05 22.74
C SER A 6 -6.10 10.15 23.08
N LEU A 7 -5.10 9.90 23.94
CA LEU A 7 -4.08 10.91 24.26
C LEU A 7 -3.16 11.20 23.07
N ILE A 8 -2.72 10.16 22.34
CA ILE A 8 -1.84 10.30 21.17
C ILE A 8 -2.53 11.11 20.06
N ILE A 9 -3.81 10.85 19.81
CA ILE A 9 -4.60 11.58 18.81
C ILE A 9 -4.79 13.05 19.20
N ILE A 10 -5.03 13.34 20.50
CA ILE A 10 -5.14 14.72 21.01
C ILE A 10 -3.81 15.47 20.84
N THR A 11 -2.67 14.83 21.13
CA THR A 11 -1.35 15.46 20.97
C THR A 11 -1.01 15.75 19.51
N ILE A 12 -1.37 14.86 18.58
CA ILE A 12 -1.19 15.08 17.13
C ILE A 12 -2.03 16.28 16.65
N LEU A 13 -3.28 16.40 17.12
CA LEU A 13 -4.16 17.50 16.76
C LEU A 13 -3.71 18.85 17.36
N GLU A 14 -3.18 18.86 18.59
CA GLU A 14 -2.61 20.07 19.20
C GLU A 14 -1.38 20.58 18.42
N ILE A 15 -0.52 19.68 17.93
CA ILE A 15 0.65 20.03 17.09
C ILE A 15 0.21 20.62 15.74
N LEU A 16 -0.83 20.06 15.12
CA LEU A 16 -1.38 20.57 13.86
C LEU A 16 -2.08 21.93 14.03
N LEU A 17 -2.82 22.12 15.13
CA LEU A 17 -3.48 23.39 15.47
C LEU A 17 -2.48 24.52 15.75
N VAL A 18 -1.39 24.24 16.48
CA VAL A 18 -0.32 25.22 16.75
C VAL A 18 0.40 25.62 15.46
N SER A 19 0.60 24.68 14.54
CA SER A 19 1.23 24.94 13.23
C SER A 19 0.36 25.85 12.36
N CYS A 20 -0.96 25.63 12.33
CA CYS A 20 -1.91 26.50 11.62
C CYS A 20 -2.00 27.91 12.21
N LEU A 21 -2.00 28.06 13.55
CA LEU A 21 -2.10 29.35 14.22
C LEU A 21 -0.82 30.20 14.14
N SER A 22 0.35 29.57 13.97
CA SER A 22 1.63 30.28 13.82
C SER A 22 1.79 31.01 12.48
N SER A 23 0.99 30.64 11.47
CA SER A 23 1.05 31.19 10.11
C SER A 23 0.26 32.49 9.91
N SER A 24 -0.56 32.91 10.88
CA SER A 24 -1.50 34.03 10.71
C SER A 24 -1.05 35.37 11.31
N ASN A 25 0.21 35.52 11.74
CA ASN A 25 0.69 36.74 12.42
C ASN A 25 2.03 37.27 11.87
N GLN A 26 2.14 37.43 10.54
CA GLN A 26 3.18 38.29 9.95
C GLN A 26 2.55 39.40 9.11
N THR A 27 2.59 40.62 9.65
CA THR A 27 2.31 41.87 8.96
C THR A 27 3.50 42.25 8.08
N ALA A 28 3.22 42.53 6.81
CA ALA A 28 4.19 42.96 5.81
C ALA A 28 4.49 44.48 5.91
N THR A 29 5.77 44.85 5.95
CA THR A 29 6.29 46.13 5.46
C THR A 29 7.63 45.91 4.75
N GLY A 30 7.79 46.42 3.52
CA GLY A 30 9.08 46.57 2.84
C GLY A 30 9.14 46.09 1.38
N GLU A 31 9.50 47.00 0.48
CA GLU A 31 9.48 46.90 -0.99
C GLU A 31 10.62 46.07 -1.64
N ALA A 32 10.28 45.58 -2.86
CA ALA A 32 11.09 45.39 -4.07
C ALA A 32 12.10 44.21 -4.19
N SER A 33 11.75 43.22 -5.03
CA SER A 33 12.49 42.83 -6.26
C SER A 33 11.86 41.58 -6.92
N LYS A 34 11.71 41.60 -8.25
CA LYS A 34 10.96 40.65 -9.09
C LYS A 34 11.74 39.36 -9.40
N ILE A 35 11.12 38.18 -9.20
CA ILE A 35 11.24 36.96 -10.05
C ILE A 35 9.90 36.17 -9.94
N PRO A 36 9.23 35.72 -11.02
CA PRO A 36 7.95 35.01 -10.91
C PRO A 36 8.15 33.49 -10.84
N LEU A 37 7.57 32.85 -9.83
CA LEU A 37 7.22 31.43 -9.85
C LEU A 37 5.76 31.33 -9.37
N GLN A 38 4.86 31.13 -10.33
CA GLN A 38 3.45 30.85 -10.07
C GLN A 38 3.30 29.36 -9.69
N SER A 39 2.90 29.10 -8.46
CA SER A 39 2.12 27.91 -8.11
C SER A 39 1.06 28.33 -7.10
N THR A 40 -0.14 28.63 -7.60
CA THR A 40 -1.32 28.92 -6.77
C THR A 40 -1.86 27.63 -6.16
N PHE A 41 -1.43 27.30 -4.94
CA PHE A 41 -2.27 26.52 -4.03
C PHE A 41 -3.25 27.49 -3.36
N LYS A 42 -4.53 27.43 -3.77
CA LYS A 42 -5.61 28.04 -2.99
C LYS A 42 -5.79 27.20 -1.73
N THR A 43 -5.37 27.73 -0.58
CA THR A 43 -5.85 27.24 0.71
C THR A 43 -7.33 27.62 0.83
N THR A 44 -8.23 26.69 0.54
CA THR A 44 -9.62 26.79 1.00
C THR A 44 -9.59 26.74 2.53
N SER A 45 -9.94 27.85 3.19
CA SER A 45 -10.26 27.82 4.61
C SER A 45 -11.42 26.85 4.78
N LEU A 46 -11.24 25.80 5.58
CA LEU A 46 -12.32 24.93 6.02
C LEU A 46 -13.33 25.79 6.80
N GLU A 47 -14.37 26.25 6.10
CA GLU A 47 -15.52 26.86 6.74
C GLU A 47 -16.20 25.79 7.61
N GLN A 48 -16.48 26.13 8.87
CA GLN A 48 -17.22 25.22 9.75
C GLN A 48 -18.54 24.82 9.08
N PRO A 49 -18.92 23.53 9.09
CA PRO A 49 -20.19 23.10 8.53
C PRO A 49 -21.35 23.93 9.10
N PRO A 50 -22.31 24.38 8.27
CA PRO A 50 -23.40 25.26 8.70
C PRO A 50 -24.17 24.75 9.93
N GLN A 51 -24.18 23.43 10.12
CA GLN A 51 -24.88 22.75 11.21
C GLN A 51 -24.18 22.93 12.58
N VAL A 52 -22.84 22.85 12.63
CA VAL A 52 -22.07 23.06 13.87
C VAL A 52 -22.10 24.54 14.27
N GLY A 53 -21.96 25.45 13.29
CA GLY A 53 -22.06 26.89 13.51
C GLY A 53 -23.43 27.31 14.08
N LYS A 54 -24.53 26.71 13.58
CA LYS A 54 -25.88 26.95 14.09
C LYS A 54 -26.05 26.50 15.54
N VAL A 55 -25.57 25.31 15.90
CA VAL A 55 -25.66 24.79 17.29
C VAL A 55 -24.86 25.65 18.26
N ILE A 56 -23.66 26.12 17.85
CA ILE A 56 -22.85 27.04 18.67
C ILE A 56 -23.57 28.38 18.88
N SER A 57 -24.16 28.95 17.82
CA SER A 57 -24.93 30.19 17.92
C SER A 57 -26.13 30.06 18.86
N ASP A 58 -26.86 28.95 18.79
CA ASP A 58 -28.02 28.71 19.64
C ASP A 58 -27.64 28.46 21.11
N LEU A 59 -26.50 27.79 21.37
CA LEU A 59 -25.93 27.67 22.71
C LEU A 59 -25.59 29.04 23.32
N GLN A 60 -24.99 29.94 22.54
CA GLN A 60 -24.68 31.30 22.99
C GLN A 60 -25.94 32.08 23.35
N LYS A 61 -27.00 32.00 22.53
CA LYS A 61 -28.29 32.64 22.83
C LYS A 61 -28.93 32.13 24.13
N GLN A 62 -28.83 30.83 24.40
CA GLN A 62 -29.39 30.25 25.64
C GLN A 62 -28.59 30.65 26.88
N ARG A 63 -27.26 30.78 26.78
CA ARG A 63 -26.43 31.31 27.88
C ARG A 63 -26.81 32.74 28.27
N VAL A 64 -27.04 33.61 27.28
CA VAL A 64 -27.49 35.00 27.52
C VAL A 64 -28.84 35.03 28.24
N LYS A 65 -29.80 34.17 27.86
CA LYS A 65 -31.10 34.07 28.55
C LYS A 65 -30.97 33.61 30.00
N ILE A 66 -30.07 32.67 30.28
CA ILE A 66 -29.81 32.19 31.65
C ILE A 66 -29.29 33.34 32.52
N ASP A 67 -28.38 34.15 31.99
CA ASP A 67 -27.79 35.25 32.75
C ASP A 67 -28.81 36.38 33.01
N ASP A 68 -29.67 36.72 32.03
CA ASP A 68 -30.78 37.66 32.22
C ASP A 68 -31.78 37.18 33.30
N VAL A 69 -32.13 35.89 33.29
CA VAL A 69 -33.01 35.29 34.30
C VAL A 69 -32.37 35.32 35.70
N LYS A 70 -31.06 35.04 35.81
CA LYS A 70 -30.33 35.13 37.09
C LYS A 70 -30.32 36.54 37.63
N THR A 71 -30.11 37.56 36.79
CA THR A 71 -30.12 38.96 37.22
C THR A 71 -31.49 39.38 37.77
N LYS A 72 -32.58 38.93 37.13
CA LYS A 72 -33.97 39.22 37.57
C LYS A 72 -34.39 38.49 38.85
N LEU A 73 -33.77 37.34 39.13
CA LEU A 73 -34.01 36.55 40.35
C LEU A 73 -33.60 37.28 41.64
N HIS A 74 -32.81 38.35 41.55
CA HIS A 74 -32.40 39.15 42.71
C HIS A 74 -33.41 40.23 43.14
N THR A 75 -34.53 40.43 42.43
CA THR A 75 -35.38 41.63 42.62
C THR A 75 -36.87 41.44 42.95
N SER A 76 -37.41 40.23 43.16
CA SER A 76 -38.85 40.08 43.52
C SER A 76 -39.18 38.70 44.13
N SER A 77 -39.96 38.64 45.21
CA SER A 77 -40.28 37.39 45.92
C SER A 77 -41.52 36.65 45.39
N LYS A 78 -42.35 37.26 44.53
CA LYS A 78 -43.53 36.60 43.93
C LYS A 78 -43.26 36.05 42.53
N ASP A 79 -42.36 36.68 41.77
CA ASP A 79 -41.94 36.24 40.44
C ASP A 79 -40.86 35.14 40.47
N ALA A 80 -40.32 34.85 41.66
CA ALA A 80 -39.22 33.91 41.85
C ALA A 80 -39.58 32.47 41.45
N GLN A 81 -40.83 32.03 41.61
CA GLN A 81 -41.24 30.67 41.22
C GLN A 81 -41.35 30.52 39.71
N ASP A 82 -41.89 31.51 39.00
CA ASP A 82 -42.02 31.48 37.54
C ASP A 82 -40.67 31.69 36.85
N LEU A 83 -39.81 32.55 37.41
CA LEU A 83 -38.40 32.67 36.99
C LEU A 83 -37.62 31.38 37.22
N LYS A 84 -37.86 30.67 38.33
CA LYS A 84 -37.24 29.36 38.59
C LYS A 84 -37.67 28.32 37.57
N LYS A 85 -38.97 28.23 37.24
CA LYS A 85 -39.48 27.35 36.17
C LYS A 85 -38.88 27.69 34.81
N SER A 86 -38.76 28.99 34.49
CA SER A 86 -38.12 29.45 33.24
C SER A 86 -36.63 29.11 33.20
N LEU A 87 -35.92 29.24 34.33
CA LEU A 87 -34.52 28.88 34.45
C LEU A 87 -34.31 27.36 34.27
N ASP A 88 -35.14 26.54 34.89
CA ASP A 88 -35.05 25.09 34.80
C ASP A 88 -35.35 24.59 33.37
N SER A 89 -36.36 25.17 32.70
CA SER A 89 -36.65 24.91 31.28
C SER A 89 -35.48 25.30 30.37
N THR A 90 -34.85 26.46 30.62
CA THR A 90 -33.71 26.93 29.83
C THR A 90 -32.48 26.04 30.03
N LYS A 91 -32.23 25.56 31.26
CA LYS A 91 -31.16 24.58 31.54
C LYS A 91 -31.38 23.25 30.82
N GLN A 92 -32.63 22.79 30.73
CA GLN A 92 -32.96 21.57 29.99
C GLN A 92 -32.71 21.72 28.49
N GLN A 93 -33.05 22.88 27.91
CA GLN A 93 -32.73 23.20 26.51
C GLN A 93 -31.21 23.26 26.27
N LEU A 94 -30.44 23.85 27.21
CA LEU A 94 -28.99 23.91 27.13
C LEU A 94 -28.36 22.50 27.12
N SER A 95 -28.78 21.63 28.04
CA SER A 95 -28.32 20.23 28.09
C SER A 95 -28.60 19.47 26.79
N THR A 96 -29.78 19.68 26.19
CA THR A 96 -30.15 19.07 24.91
C THR A 96 -29.26 19.57 23.77
N LEU A 97 -28.93 20.87 23.72
CA LEU A 97 -28.05 21.44 22.71
C LEU A 97 -26.59 21.00 22.90
N GLU A 98 -26.12 20.87 24.14
CA GLU A 98 -24.78 20.33 24.44
C GLU A 98 -24.66 18.87 23.99
N GLN A 99 -25.71 18.07 24.18
CA GLN A 99 -25.75 16.69 23.68
C GLN A 99 -25.76 16.66 22.15
N LYS A 100 -26.54 17.51 21.47
CA LYS A 100 -26.53 17.64 20.01
C LYS A 100 -25.16 18.06 19.47
N LEU A 101 -24.48 19.00 20.13
CA LEU A 101 -23.12 19.41 19.76
C LEU A 101 -22.13 18.26 19.91
N LYS A 102 -22.26 17.45 20.97
CA LYS A 102 -21.41 16.28 21.19
C LYS A 102 -21.62 15.21 20.12
N THR A 103 -22.87 14.97 19.71
CA THR A 103 -23.21 14.05 18.61
C THR A 103 -22.69 14.57 17.28
N ALA A 104 -22.93 15.85 16.94
CA ALA A 104 -22.46 16.44 15.68
C ALA A 104 -20.92 16.40 15.56
N LYS A 105 -20.20 16.66 16.66
CA LYS A 105 -18.73 16.50 16.70
C LYS A 105 -18.27 15.04 16.58
N LYS A 106 -19.07 14.09 17.06
CA LYS A 106 -18.80 12.66 16.93
C LYS A 106 -18.96 12.22 15.48
N GLU A 107 -20.04 12.64 14.83
CA GLU A 107 -20.31 12.37 13.41
C GLU A 107 -19.27 13.04 12.50
N GLU A 108 -18.88 14.29 12.79
CA GLU A 108 -17.79 14.99 12.08
C GLU A 108 -16.46 14.28 12.27
N MET A 109 -16.17 13.78 13.47
CA MET A 109 -14.96 13.00 13.72
C MET A 109 -15.01 11.62 13.09
N GLU A 110 -16.19 10.99 12.98
CA GLU A 110 -16.37 9.74 12.25
C GLU A 110 -16.22 9.95 10.74
N LEU A 111 -16.69 11.08 10.18
CA LEU A 111 -16.44 11.48 8.78
C LEU A 111 -14.97 11.82 8.52
N LEU A 112 -14.30 12.55 9.42
CA LEU A 112 -12.85 12.80 9.32
C LEU A 112 -12.05 11.51 9.49
N LEU A 113 -12.46 10.60 10.36
CA LEU A 113 -11.84 9.28 10.51
C LEU A 113 -12.13 8.38 9.32
N HIS A 114 -13.27 8.54 8.65
CA HIS A 114 -13.63 7.88 7.40
C HIS A 114 -12.76 8.40 6.24
N ASP A 115 -12.61 9.71 6.11
CA ASP A 115 -11.73 10.35 5.12
C ASP A 115 -10.24 10.04 5.39
N ILE A 116 -9.83 9.96 6.66
CA ILE A 116 -8.50 9.49 7.06
C ILE A 116 -8.36 7.98 6.85
N SER A 117 -9.44 7.19 6.92
CA SER A 117 -9.40 5.75 6.62
C SER A 117 -9.19 5.47 5.13
N HIS A 118 -9.59 6.41 4.25
CA HIS A 118 -9.21 6.40 2.84
C HIS A 118 -7.74 6.78 2.60
N ILE A 119 -7.08 7.46 3.55
CA ILE A 119 -5.64 7.75 3.52
C ILE A 119 -4.91 6.68 4.35
N ASN A 120 -4.69 5.52 3.74
CA ASN A 120 -3.75 4.46 4.13
C ASN A 120 -3.42 4.38 5.64
N ARG A 121 -4.29 3.73 6.42
CA ARG A 121 -4.07 3.41 7.85
C ARG A 121 -2.76 2.66 8.11
N GLU A 122 -2.27 1.90 7.14
CA GLU A 122 -1.01 1.16 7.22
C GLU A 122 0.24 2.04 7.11
N GLY A 123 0.14 3.26 6.56
CA GLY A 123 1.28 4.17 6.44
C GLY A 123 1.42 5.11 7.63
N LEU A 124 0.31 5.65 8.15
CA LEU A 124 0.32 6.75 9.12
C LEU A 124 0.66 6.33 10.55
N VAL A 125 0.21 5.15 10.98
CA VAL A 125 0.51 4.64 12.34
C VAL A 125 2.00 4.29 12.46
N PRO A 126 2.60 3.51 11.54
CA PRO A 126 4.04 3.27 11.57
C PRO A 126 4.85 4.55 11.38
N PHE A 127 4.36 5.53 10.59
CA PHE A 127 5.02 6.82 10.46
C PHE A 127 5.09 7.59 11.78
N SER A 128 3.97 7.69 12.51
CA SER A 128 3.91 8.38 13.81
C SER A 128 4.82 7.71 14.85
N GLU A 129 4.83 6.38 14.90
CA GLU A 129 5.71 5.61 15.80
C GLU A 129 7.19 5.79 15.45
N LYS A 130 7.55 5.74 14.16
CA LYS A 130 8.92 6.00 13.67
C LYS A 130 9.37 7.43 14.00
N MET A 131 8.51 8.42 13.81
CA MET A 131 8.82 9.83 14.10
C MET A 131 8.97 10.10 15.61
N THR A 132 8.23 9.37 16.43
CA THR A 132 8.36 9.41 17.89
C THR A 132 9.68 8.77 18.36
N ASN A 133 10.12 7.70 17.70
CA ASN A 133 11.38 7.01 18.01
C ASN A 133 12.63 7.61 17.35
N LEU A 134 12.48 8.53 16.39
CA LEU A 134 13.59 9.12 15.63
C LEU A 134 14.74 9.69 16.51
N PRO A 135 14.49 10.38 17.64
CA PRO A 135 15.57 10.84 18.52
C PRO A 135 16.43 9.70 19.09
N ASN A 136 15.81 8.58 19.46
CA ASN A 136 16.51 7.40 19.99
C ASN A 136 17.39 6.77 18.90
N ILE A 137 16.84 6.68 17.69
CA ILE A 137 17.52 6.20 16.50
C ILE A 137 18.75 7.06 16.19
N ILE A 138 18.60 8.39 16.15
CA ILE A 138 19.71 9.31 15.90
C ILE A 138 20.80 9.14 16.97
N ASN A 139 20.43 8.97 18.24
CA ASN A 139 21.40 8.77 19.32
C ASN A 139 22.15 7.43 19.21
N ASP A 140 21.49 6.35 18.80
CA ASP A 140 22.13 5.05 18.57
C ASP A 140 23.16 5.14 17.44
N VAL A 141 22.80 5.79 16.33
CA VAL A 141 23.72 5.99 15.19
C VAL A 141 24.90 6.90 15.55
N ILE A 142 24.68 7.94 16.37
CA ILE A 142 25.78 8.76 16.92
C ILE A 142 26.74 7.90 17.74
N THR A 143 26.21 7.02 18.59
CA THR A 143 27.02 6.14 19.45
C THR A 143 27.88 5.20 18.59
N GLN A 144 27.29 4.56 17.58
CA GLN A 144 28.02 3.70 16.66
C GLN A 144 29.07 4.46 15.83
N THR A 145 28.75 5.69 15.43
CA THR A 145 29.69 6.57 14.72
C THR A 145 30.91 6.91 15.59
N GLN A 146 30.72 7.10 16.90
CA GLN A 146 31.82 7.32 17.84
C GLN A 146 32.69 6.06 18.04
N LEU A 147 32.07 4.88 18.09
CA LEU A 147 32.79 3.61 18.18
C LEU A 147 33.64 3.37 16.93
N LEU A 148 33.08 3.59 15.74
CA LEU A 148 33.83 3.48 14.49
C LEU A 148 34.98 4.49 14.44
N LYS A 149 34.74 5.75 14.84
CA LYS A 149 35.79 6.76 14.93
C LYS A 149 36.97 6.27 15.78
N ALA A 150 36.69 5.81 17.00
CA ALA A 150 37.70 5.30 17.91
C ALA A 150 38.43 4.05 17.37
N ALA A 151 37.74 3.21 16.58
CA ALA A 151 38.37 2.08 15.92
C ALA A 151 39.32 2.52 14.79
N THR A 152 38.92 3.48 13.95
CA THR A 152 39.75 3.97 12.84
C THR A 152 41.03 4.68 13.31
N GLU A 153 41.01 5.32 14.49
CA GLU A 153 42.19 5.96 15.09
C GLU A 153 43.29 4.96 15.48
N LYS A 154 42.92 3.69 15.70
CA LYS A 154 43.85 2.60 16.03
C LYS A 154 44.43 1.92 14.79
N VAL A 155 43.97 2.26 13.59
CA VAL A 155 44.45 1.69 12.32
C VAL A 155 45.55 2.60 11.75
N PRO A 156 46.67 2.05 11.24
CA PRO A 156 47.70 2.85 10.58
C PRO A 156 47.12 3.75 9.48
N LYS A 157 47.57 5.01 9.44
CA LYS A 157 47.07 5.98 8.46
C LYS A 157 47.32 5.49 7.03
N SER A 158 46.26 5.47 6.23
CA SER A 158 46.29 5.26 4.79
C SER A 158 45.28 6.20 4.13
N THR A 159 45.40 6.43 2.82
CA THR A 159 44.46 7.29 2.08
C THR A 159 43.00 6.89 2.29
N SER A 160 42.72 5.59 2.34
CA SER A 160 41.35 5.07 2.57
C SER A 160 40.87 5.28 4.00
N ILE A 161 41.76 5.15 5.01
CA ILE A 161 41.42 5.41 6.41
C ILE A 161 41.19 6.90 6.66
N THR A 162 41.99 7.77 6.04
CA THR A 162 41.78 9.22 6.12
C THR A 162 40.46 9.65 5.46
N LEU A 163 40.12 9.05 4.31
CA LEU A 163 38.83 9.29 3.65
C LEU A 163 37.65 8.85 4.55
N LEU A 164 37.74 7.67 5.17
CA LEU A 164 36.74 7.19 6.13
C LEU A 164 36.58 8.13 7.32
N GLN A 165 37.69 8.59 7.91
CA GLN A 165 37.67 9.54 9.02
C GLN A 165 37.00 10.87 8.64
N SER A 166 37.23 11.36 7.42
CA SER A 166 36.54 12.55 6.90
C SER A 166 35.04 12.31 6.72
N LYS A 167 34.63 11.13 6.23
CA LYS A 167 33.22 10.76 6.09
C LYS A 167 32.52 10.60 7.44
N ILE A 168 33.19 10.01 8.43
CA ILE A 168 32.71 9.94 9.83
C ILE A 168 32.48 11.34 10.41
N ALA A 169 33.39 12.29 10.16
CA ALA A 169 33.22 13.67 10.64
C ALA A 169 32.02 14.37 9.99
N ASN A 170 31.81 14.18 8.69
CA ASN A 170 30.62 14.70 7.99
C ASN A 170 29.34 14.05 8.52
N LEU A 171 29.34 12.73 8.72
CA LEU A 171 28.22 12.00 9.31
C LEU A 171 27.83 12.56 10.69
N GLN A 172 28.81 12.85 11.55
CA GLN A 172 28.55 13.47 12.86
C GLN A 172 27.90 14.85 12.74
N LYS A 173 28.32 15.65 11.75
CA LYS A 173 27.71 16.96 11.49
C LYS A 173 26.26 16.80 11.04
N ASP A 174 26.01 15.91 10.09
CA ASP A 174 24.68 15.72 9.51
C ASP A 174 23.70 15.12 10.55
N LEU A 175 24.15 14.17 11.39
CA LEU A 175 23.35 13.63 12.51
C LEU A 175 22.95 14.71 13.53
N ASN A 176 23.81 15.70 13.77
CA ASN A 176 23.47 16.83 14.63
C ASN A 176 22.42 17.74 13.97
N SER A 177 22.52 17.98 12.65
CA SER A 177 21.50 18.72 11.90
C SER A 177 20.13 18.03 11.93
N LEU A 178 20.07 16.69 11.89
CA LEU A 178 18.82 15.94 12.01
C LEU A 178 18.10 16.17 13.35
N LYS A 179 18.84 16.29 14.46
CA LYS A 179 18.24 16.65 15.76
C LYS A 179 17.58 18.03 15.71
N THR A 180 18.21 18.97 15.01
CA THR A 180 17.65 20.31 14.82
C THR A 180 16.41 20.27 13.94
N PHE A 181 16.44 19.55 12.82
CA PHE A 181 15.27 19.42 11.93
C PHE A 181 14.10 18.73 12.62
N HIS A 182 14.34 17.68 13.40
CA HIS A 182 13.30 17.01 14.20
C HIS A 182 12.64 17.97 15.19
N LYS A 183 13.46 18.74 15.94
CA LYS A 183 12.95 19.75 16.87
C LYS A 183 12.09 20.83 16.19
N ASN A 184 12.39 21.13 14.93
CA ASN A 184 11.68 22.13 14.13
C ASN A 184 10.50 21.57 13.32
N GLY A 185 10.27 20.24 13.35
CA GLY A 185 9.24 19.59 12.53
C GLY A 185 9.55 19.58 11.02
N GLU A 186 10.82 19.73 10.62
CA GLU A 186 11.24 19.80 9.21
C GLU A 186 11.40 18.40 8.59
N TYR A 187 10.32 17.61 8.55
CA TYR A 187 10.37 16.17 8.24
C TYR A 187 10.86 15.83 6.83
N GLN A 188 10.56 16.65 5.82
CA GLN A 188 11.08 16.47 4.46
C GLN A 188 12.62 16.60 4.42
N ARG A 189 13.19 17.57 5.16
CA ARG A 189 14.65 17.74 5.24
C ARG A 189 15.32 16.62 6.03
N ILE A 190 14.61 16.02 6.99
CA ILE A 190 15.08 14.82 7.68
C ILE A 190 15.24 13.68 6.69
N GLU A 191 14.21 13.41 5.88
CA GLU A 191 14.24 12.35 4.86
C GLU A 191 15.38 12.56 3.85
N GLU A 192 15.48 13.75 3.26
CA GLU A 192 16.55 14.09 2.29
C GLU A 192 17.96 13.89 2.88
N ASN A 193 18.18 14.34 4.12
CA ASN A 193 19.49 14.19 4.77
C ASN A 193 19.78 12.75 5.18
N LEU A 194 18.77 11.99 5.62
CA LEU A 194 18.93 10.57 5.93
C LEU A 194 19.31 9.77 4.69
N GLN A 195 18.66 10.03 3.56
CA GLN A 195 18.96 9.37 2.30
C GLN A 195 20.39 9.70 1.82
N LYS A 196 20.78 10.98 1.91
CA LYS A 196 22.14 11.42 1.58
C LYS A 196 23.19 10.74 2.48
N ILE A 197 22.98 10.78 3.78
CA ILE A 197 23.84 10.15 4.79
C ILE A 197 24.01 8.66 4.47
N ARG A 198 22.90 7.97 4.18
CA ARG A 198 22.87 6.54 3.85
C ARG A 198 23.74 6.25 2.62
N ASN A 199 23.48 6.94 1.51
CA ASN A 199 24.14 6.66 0.23
C ASN A 199 25.65 6.96 0.29
N GLU A 200 26.02 8.11 0.85
CA GLU A 200 27.43 8.52 0.90
C GLU A 200 28.28 7.68 1.86
N PHE A 201 27.70 7.27 3.01
CA PHE A 201 28.44 6.52 4.01
C PHE A 201 28.55 5.03 3.67
N ILE A 202 27.45 4.40 3.23
CA ILE A 202 27.41 2.96 2.92
C ILE A 202 28.33 2.63 1.73
N SER A 203 28.32 3.44 0.68
CA SER A 203 29.15 3.21 -0.51
C SER A 203 30.65 3.18 -0.17
N GLU A 204 31.13 4.13 0.63
CA GLU A 204 32.54 4.18 1.04
C GLU A 204 32.91 3.11 2.07
N SER A 205 31.99 2.82 3.00
CA SER A 205 32.11 1.75 3.99
C SER A 205 32.39 0.39 3.34
N LEU A 206 31.67 0.06 2.27
CA LEU A 206 31.83 -1.18 1.52
C LEU A 206 33.13 -1.26 0.71
N LYS A 207 33.56 -0.14 0.10
CA LYS A 207 34.85 -0.07 -0.61
C LYS A 207 36.01 -0.39 0.34
N ILE A 208 35.90 0.02 1.59
CA ILE A 208 36.90 -0.23 2.63
C ILE A 208 36.87 -1.69 3.06
N GLU A 209 35.68 -2.24 3.33
CA GLU A 209 35.54 -3.68 3.62
C GLU A 209 36.18 -4.53 2.52
N LYS A 210 35.84 -4.27 1.25
CA LYS A 210 36.41 -4.95 0.08
C LYS A 210 37.93 -4.84 0.01
N LYS A 211 38.48 -3.66 0.30
CA LYS A 211 39.93 -3.41 0.27
C LYS A 211 40.70 -4.16 1.38
N TYR A 212 40.06 -4.44 2.52
CA TYR A 212 40.70 -5.06 3.68
C TYR A 212 40.15 -6.48 3.99
N GLN A 213 39.56 -7.16 3.00
CA GLN A 213 38.96 -8.51 3.14
C GLN A 213 39.90 -9.61 3.68
N LEU A 214 41.22 -9.39 3.71
CA LEU A 214 42.19 -10.34 4.29
C LEU A 214 42.75 -9.80 5.62
N PRO A 215 42.75 -10.60 6.71
CA PRO A 215 43.04 -10.11 8.05
C PRO A 215 44.52 -9.75 8.21
N GLN A 216 44.82 -8.45 8.38
CA GLN A 216 46.19 -7.95 8.58
C GLN A 216 46.48 -7.55 10.04
N SER A 217 45.46 -7.25 10.86
CA SER A 217 45.62 -6.96 12.30
C SER A 217 44.29 -6.98 13.07
N LYS A 218 44.36 -7.18 14.39
CA LYS A 218 43.19 -7.10 15.31
C LYS A 218 42.48 -5.73 15.21
N ALA A 219 43.23 -4.65 15.00
CA ALA A 219 42.68 -3.30 14.86
C ALA A 219 41.80 -3.14 13.61
N ILE A 220 42.22 -3.74 12.49
CA ILE A 220 41.44 -3.75 11.24
C ILE A 220 40.14 -4.54 11.45
N MET A 221 40.19 -5.71 12.10
CA MET A 221 38.97 -6.48 12.39
C MET A 221 37.99 -5.71 13.27
N THR A 222 38.46 -5.04 14.34
CA THR A 222 37.60 -4.20 15.18
C THR A 222 36.96 -3.05 14.40
N MET A 223 37.70 -2.43 13.48
CA MET A 223 37.16 -1.39 12.59
C MET A 223 36.10 -1.95 11.64
N LEU A 224 36.35 -3.10 11.01
CA LEU A 224 35.39 -3.73 10.09
C LEU A 224 34.11 -4.15 10.82
N THR A 225 34.20 -4.68 12.03
CA THR A 225 33.03 -5.00 12.87
C THR A 225 32.24 -3.73 13.22
N ALA A 226 32.90 -2.68 13.72
CA ALA A 226 32.22 -1.42 14.06
C ALA A 226 31.59 -0.74 12.82
N ASN A 227 32.24 -0.88 11.66
CA ASN A 227 31.75 -0.39 10.38
C ASN A 227 30.49 -1.15 9.95
N LYS A 228 30.51 -2.49 10.02
CA LYS A 228 29.36 -3.35 9.75
C LYS A 228 28.19 -3.04 10.69
N ASP A 229 28.46 -2.89 11.98
CA ASP A 229 27.43 -2.58 12.99
C ASP A 229 26.78 -1.21 12.75
N LEU A 230 27.58 -0.17 12.49
CA LEU A 230 27.05 1.15 12.14
C LEU A 230 26.21 1.11 10.86
N ARG A 231 26.68 0.40 9.84
CA ARG A 231 25.97 0.23 8.56
C ARG A 231 24.62 -0.44 8.78
N LEU A 232 24.60 -1.53 9.55
CA LEU A 232 23.39 -2.25 9.93
C LEU A 232 22.43 -1.31 10.69
N LYS A 233 22.91 -0.58 11.69
CA LYS A 233 22.08 0.37 12.45
C LYS A 233 21.50 1.51 11.61
N MET A 234 22.27 2.04 10.65
CA MET A 234 21.77 3.04 9.70
C MET A 234 20.75 2.46 8.72
N ARG A 235 20.81 1.17 8.41
CA ARG A 235 19.84 0.49 7.53
C ARG A 235 18.55 0.12 8.27
N MET A 236 18.67 -0.45 9.47
CA MET A 236 17.55 -0.92 10.30
C MET A 236 16.68 0.22 10.85
N ASN A 237 17.31 1.33 11.24
CA ASN A 237 16.60 2.40 11.94
C ASN A 237 16.16 3.56 11.03
N PHE A 238 16.54 3.57 9.75
CA PHE A 238 16.11 4.61 8.79
C PHE A 238 15.37 4.04 7.56
N PRO A 239 14.26 3.30 7.74
CA PRO A 239 13.42 2.87 6.63
C PRO A 239 12.53 4.05 6.18
N PHE A 240 13.13 5.11 5.64
CA PHE A 240 12.41 6.24 5.05
C PHE A 240 12.46 6.12 3.53
N ASN A 241 11.40 5.54 2.97
CA ASN A 241 10.88 5.97 1.69
C ASN A 241 9.40 6.24 1.93
N LEU A 242 9.02 7.51 2.09
CA LEU A 242 7.60 7.92 2.20
C LEU A 242 6.83 7.73 0.88
N HIS A 243 7.53 7.34 -0.18
CA HIS A 243 6.99 7.29 -1.54
C HIS A 243 7.09 5.94 -2.26
N ASP A 244 7.71 4.91 -1.67
CA ASP A 244 8.03 3.69 -2.43
C ASP A 244 6.83 2.79 -2.77
N ASP A 245 5.66 2.98 -2.14
CA ASP A 245 4.47 2.21 -2.52
C ASP A 245 3.62 2.88 -3.62
N LYS A 246 4.10 3.98 -4.23
CA LYS A 246 3.38 4.69 -5.31
C LYS A 246 3.96 4.49 -6.71
N SER A 247 5.11 3.85 -6.87
CA SER A 247 5.62 3.56 -8.21
C SER A 247 5.08 2.22 -8.71
N LEU A 248 3.89 2.26 -9.32
CA LEU A 248 3.57 1.37 -10.43
C LEU A 248 4.67 1.58 -11.47
N SER A 249 5.78 0.85 -11.40
CA SER A 249 6.77 0.96 -12.47
C SER A 249 6.17 0.34 -13.71
N THR A 250 6.14 1.14 -14.76
CA THR A 250 5.88 0.70 -16.11
C THR A 250 7.18 0.32 -16.84
N GLU A 251 8.27 0.07 -16.10
CA GLU A 251 9.50 -0.44 -16.71
C GLU A 251 9.20 -1.81 -17.29
N LYS A 252 9.15 -1.85 -18.63
CA LYS A 252 8.92 -3.08 -19.39
C LYS A 252 10.00 -4.08 -19.02
N VAL A 253 9.60 -5.11 -18.30
CA VAL A 253 10.44 -6.28 -18.08
C VAL A 253 10.70 -6.95 -19.43
N GLY A 254 11.91 -7.46 -19.64
CA GLY A 254 12.26 -8.15 -20.88
C GLY A 254 11.32 -9.34 -21.14
N ASN A 255 11.28 -9.82 -22.39
CA ASN A 255 10.41 -10.95 -22.79
C ASN A 255 10.75 -12.28 -22.07
N GLN A 256 11.84 -12.31 -21.30
CA GLN A 256 12.23 -13.44 -20.47
C GLN A 256 12.73 -12.92 -19.12
N LEU A 257 11.98 -13.21 -18.07
CA LEU A 257 12.30 -12.92 -16.68
C LEU A 257 13.47 -13.79 -16.22
N GLN A 258 14.52 -13.16 -15.71
CA GLN A 258 15.64 -13.82 -15.06
C GLN A 258 15.39 -13.82 -13.54
N ILE A 259 15.08 -14.98 -12.98
CA ILE A 259 14.77 -15.14 -11.56
C ILE A 259 15.91 -15.88 -10.87
N PHE A 260 16.36 -15.33 -9.75
CA PHE A 260 17.30 -15.99 -8.86
C PHE A 260 16.67 -16.27 -7.51
N VAL A 261 16.78 -17.51 -7.03
CA VAL A 261 16.22 -17.97 -5.77
C VAL A 261 17.36 -18.21 -4.78
N CYS A 262 17.40 -17.41 -3.73
CA CYS A 262 18.29 -17.53 -2.59
C CYS A 262 17.70 -18.50 -1.55
N LEU A 263 18.31 -19.67 -1.41
CA LEU A 263 17.93 -20.70 -0.46
C LEU A 263 18.68 -20.50 0.86
N VAL A 264 18.02 -19.90 1.84
CA VAL A 264 18.61 -19.49 3.11
C VAL A 264 18.27 -20.48 4.22
N LYS A 265 19.25 -20.77 5.08
CA LYS A 265 19.07 -21.46 6.35
C LYS A 265 19.33 -20.47 7.48
N TRP A 266 18.28 -20.13 8.25
CA TRP A 266 18.37 -19.19 9.36
C TRP A 266 18.73 -19.94 10.65
N THR A 267 19.92 -19.73 11.23
CA THR A 267 20.48 -20.58 12.32
C THR A 267 19.72 -20.58 13.65
N ALA A 268 18.71 -19.74 13.81
CA ALA A 268 17.91 -19.63 15.03
C ALA A 268 16.41 -19.91 14.80
N THR A 269 16.07 -20.51 13.65
CA THR A 269 14.74 -21.05 13.37
C THR A 269 14.84 -22.55 13.12
N ASP A 270 13.80 -23.29 13.49
CA ASP A 270 13.64 -24.70 13.09
C ASP A 270 13.19 -24.83 11.61
N VAL A 271 13.05 -23.70 10.89
CA VAL A 271 12.71 -23.65 9.47
C VAL A 271 13.99 -23.85 8.65
N GLU A 272 14.21 -25.10 8.26
CA GLU A 272 15.19 -25.45 7.24
C GLU A 272 14.54 -25.26 5.85
N PRO A 273 15.27 -24.75 4.84
CA PRO A 273 14.82 -24.92 3.46
C PRO A 273 14.67 -26.43 3.25
N GLU A 274 13.47 -26.90 2.85
CA GLU A 274 13.23 -28.34 2.81
C GLU A 274 14.30 -28.98 1.89
N VAL A 275 14.98 -29.99 2.42
CA VAL A 275 16.23 -30.54 1.87
C VAL A 275 16.06 -31.22 0.49
N ALA A 276 14.88 -31.18 -0.12
CA ALA A 276 14.58 -31.76 -1.42
C ALA A 276 14.82 -30.79 -2.58
N LEU A 277 16.09 -30.41 -2.80
CA LEU A 277 16.56 -29.88 -4.07
C LEU A 277 16.36 -30.93 -5.19
N SER A 278 15.30 -30.81 -5.98
CA SER A 278 15.42 -30.65 -7.45
C SER A 278 14.07 -30.64 -8.15
N ASP A 279 13.19 -31.61 -7.90
CA ASP A 279 12.00 -31.78 -8.77
C ASP A 279 10.82 -30.89 -8.36
N THR A 280 10.46 -30.82 -7.07
CA THR A 280 9.23 -30.12 -6.65
C THR A 280 9.30 -28.61 -6.88
N TYR A 281 10.40 -27.95 -6.53
CA TYR A 281 10.52 -26.49 -6.73
C TYR A 281 10.67 -26.11 -8.19
N GLN A 282 11.40 -26.90 -8.98
CA GLN A 282 11.45 -26.70 -10.43
C GLN A 282 10.08 -26.87 -11.05
N GLN A 283 9.26 -27.82 -10.56
CA GLN A 283 7.87 -27.97 -11.00
C GLN A 283 7.00 -26.77 -10.63
N GLU A 284 7.09 -26.24 -9.41
CA GLU A 284 6.31 -25.04 -9.02
C GLU A 284 6.70 -23.81 -9.85
N PHE A 285 8.00 -23.62 -10.13
CA PHE A 285 8.44 -22.54 -11.01
C PHE A 285 8.13 -22.80 -12.49
N GLN A 286 8.06 -24.06 -12.93
CA GLN A 286 7.57 -24.38 -14.27
C GLN A 286 6.09 -24.01 -14.39
N LYS A 287 5.26 -24.33 -13.38
CA LYS A 287 3.85 -23.89 -13.35
C LYS A 287 3.75 -22.37 -13.36
N PHE A 288 4.62 -21.66 -12.62
CA PHE A 288 4.68 -20.20 -12.69
C PHE A 288 5.08 -19.69 -14.08
N ASN A 289 6.06 -20.32 -14.74
CA ASN A 289 6.43 -19.98 -16.11
C ASN A 289 5.28 -20.22 -17.10
N ASP A 290 4.55 -21.33 -16.96
CA ASP A 290 3.36 -21.62 -17.77
C ASP A 290 2.26 -20.58 -17.51
N TYR A 291 2.07 -20.18 -16.24
CA TYR A 291 1.15 -19.13 -15.83
C TYR A 291 1.49 -17.78 -16.49
N ILE A 292 2.72 -17.28 -16.35
CA ILE A 292 3.11 -15.99 -16.94
C ILE A 292 3.04 -16.00 -18.46
N GLN A 293 3.33 -17.14 -19.10
CA GLN A 293 3.17 -17.29 -20.55
C GLN A 293 1.70 -17.14 -20.94
N GLU A 294 0.77 -17.76 -20.22
CA GLU A 294 -0.65 -17.61 -20.52
C GLU A 294 -1.15 -16.18 -20.25
N VAL A 295 -0.89 -15.63 -19.05
CA VAL A 295 -1.47 -14.32 -18.67
C VAL A 295 -0.88 -13.14 -19.44
N SER A 296 0.34 -13.27 -19.95
CA SER A 296 1.01 -12.29 -20.81
C SER A 296 0.82 -12.55 -22.31
N TYR A 297 -0.02 -13.54 -22.69
CA TYR A 297 -0.25 -13.92 -24.08
C TYR A 297 1.02 -14.35 -24.83
N GLY A 298 1.94 -15.00 -24.12
CA GLY A 298 3.22 -15.49 -24.62
C GLY A 298 4.28 -14.42 -24.78
N ASN A 299 4.06 -13.21 -24.24
CA ASN A 299 5.04 -12.13 -24.30
C ASN A 299 6.15 -12.29 -23.26
N LEU A 300 5.88 -13.00 -22.16
CA LEU A 300 6.82 -13.28 -21.10
C LEU A 300 7.05 -14.78 -20.93
N SER A 301 8.26 -15.12 -20.51
CA SER A 301 8.65 -16.42 -19.98
C SER A 301 9.56 -16.19 -18.77
N ALA A 302 9.85 -17.21 -17.97
CA ALA A 302 10.77 -17.11 -16.84
C ALA A 302 11.85 -18.18 -16.94
N THR A 303 13.06 -17.79 -16.56
CA THR A 303 14.18 -18.69 -16.29
C THR A 303 14.56 -18.54 -14.83
N VAL A 304 14.73 -19.67 -14.15
CA VAL A 304 14.98 -19.69 -12.70
C VAL A 304 16.32 -20.34 -12.43
N THR A 305 17.11 -19.68 -11.58
CA THR A 305 18.38 -20.18 -11.07
C THR A 305 18.33 -20.20 -9.55
N PHE A 306 18.99 -21.18 -8.93
CA PHE A 306 18.97 -21.37 -7.48
C PHE A 306 20.39 -21.23 -6.92
N SER A 307 20.51 -20.60 -5.75
CA SER A 307 21.73 -20.67 -4.97
C SER A 307 21.93 -22.10 -4.40
N PRO A 308 23.15 -22.48 -3.98
CA PRO A 308 23.28 -23.52 -2.96
C PRO A 308 22.56 -23.07 -1.68
N ILE A 309 22.26 -24.01 -0.78
CA ILE A 309 21.75 -23.64 0.55
C ILE A 309 22.84 -22.85 1.29
N VAL A 310 22.56 -21.58 1.59
CA VAL A 310 23.44 -20.66 2.31
C VAL A 310 22.96 -20.51 3.75
N THR A 311 23.88 -20.52 4.72
CA THR A 311 23.54 -20.47 6.14
C THR A 311 23.82 -19.10 6.73
N TRP A 312 22.81 -18.43 7.26
CA TRP A 312 22.95 -17.16 7.97
C TRP A 312 23.54 -17.40 9.36
N SER A 313 24.76 -16.95 9.62
CA SER A 313 25.43 -17.10 10.92
C SER A 313 25.34 -15.87 11.83
N GLY A 314 24.65 -14.82 11.39
CA GLY A 314 24.51 -13.57 12.14
C GLY A 314 23.39 -13.60 13.18
N PRO A 315 23.23 -12.51 13.96
CA PRO A 315 22.00 -12.27 14.68
C PRO A 315 20.84 -12.37 13.71
N LEU A 316 19.83 -13.06 14.16
CA LEU A 316 18.65 -13.39 13.40
C LEU A 316 17.93 -12.07 13.01
N PRO A 317 17.72 -11.75 11.70
CA PRO A 317 17.16 -10.46 11.31
C PRO A 317 15.75 -10.30 11.88
N SER A 318 15.32 -9.05 12.07
CA SER A 318 13.93 -8.79 12.49
C SER A 318 12.94 -9.19 11.40
N THR A 319 11.65 -9.03 11.67
CA THR A 319 10.58 -9.22 10.67
C THR A 319 10.48 -8.04 9.69
N ASP A 320 11.39 -7.04 9.77
CA ASP A 320 11.49 -6.00 8.75
C ASP A 320 12.01 -6.61 7.43
N PRO A 321 11.26 -6.52 6.32
CA PRO A 321 11.66 -7.11 5.04
C PRO A 321 12.98 -6.58 4.50
N ARG A 322 13.35 -5.34 4.82
CA ARG A 322 14.62 -4.74 4.40
C ARG A 322 15.79 -5.48 5.05
N GLU A 323 15.68 -5.79 6.33
CA GLU A 323 16.73 -6.47 7.08
C GLU A 323 16.93 -7.90 6.57
N GLU A 324 15.83 -8.62 6.38
CA GLU A 324 15.87 -9.97 5.84
C GLU A 324 16.46 -9.99 4.42
N MET A 325 16.01 -9.08 3.55
CA MET A 325 16.56 -8.98 2.20
C MET A 325 18.04 -8.64 2.19
N GLU A 326 18.50 -7.72 3.03
CA GLU A 326 19.92 -7.37 3.06
C GLU A 326 20.79 -8.52 3.59
N ALA A 327 20.28 -9.31 4.54
CA ALA A 327 20.94 -10.53 5.00
C ALA A 327 21.00 -11.60 3.89
N ALA A 328 19.91 -11.79 3.14
CA ALA A 328 19.86 -12.70 2.01
C ALA A 328 20.78 -12.26 0.86
N VAL A 329 20.82 -10.96 0.55
CA VAL A 329 21.75 -10.37 -0.42
C VAL A 329 23.18 -10.66 0.03
N GLU A 330 23.57 -10.40 1.29
CA GLU A 330 24.93 -10.69 1.78
C GLU A 330 25.36 -12.15 1.56
N LEU A 331 24.43 -13.10 1.72
CA LEU A 331 24.71 -14.53 1.52
C LEU A 331 24.77 -14.94 0.06
N CYS A 332 23.88 -14.39 -0.78
CA CYS A 332 23.68 -14.84 -2.15
C CYS A 332 24.46 -14.03 -3.20
N ASP A 333 24.98 -12.86 -2.84
CA ASP A 333 25.86 -12.01 -3.66
C ASP A 333 26.98 -12.77 -4.40
N PRO A 334 27.67 -13.76 -3.80
CA PRO A 334 28.72 -14.50 -4.52
C PRO A 334 28.21 -15.35 -5.69
N PHE A 335 26.91 -15.59 -5.79
CA PHE A 335 26.30 -16.53 -6.75
C PHE A 335 25.44 -15.86 -7.82
N VAL A 336 25.20 -14.54 -7.70
CA VAL A 336 24.31 -13.81 -8.60
C VAL A 336 24.85 -12.43 -8.90
N ASP A 337 24.73 -12.00 -10.16
CA ASP A 337 24.93 -10.60 -10.54
C ASP A 337 23.56 -9.93 -10.54
N PHE A 338 23.29 -9.10 -9.53
CA PHE A 338 21.98 -8.48 -9.35
C PHE A 338 21.57 -7.54 -10.48
N ASN A 339 22.50 -7.10 -11.34
CA ASN A 339 22.16 -6.30 -12.52
C ASN A 339 21.62 -7.14 -13.68
N LYS A 340 21.63 -8.48 -13.56
CA LYS A 340 21.20 -9.41 -14.61
C LYS A 340 19.91 -10.17 -14.29
N ILE A 341 19.31 -9.90 -13.13
CA ILE A 341 18.08 -10.56 -12.71
C ILE A 341 16.93 -9.55 -12.65
N ASP A 342 15.73 -10.03 -12.98
CA ASP A 342 14.49 -9.27 -12.85
C ASP A 342 13.83 -9.51 -11.48
N GLY A 343 14.09 -10.65 -10.85
CA GLY A 343 13.50 -11.04 -9.56
C GLY A 343 14.45 -11.81 -8.65
N PHE A 344 14.50 -11.40 -7.38
CA PHE A 344 15.26 -12.04 -6.31
C PHE A 344 14.32 -12.68 -5.29
N PHE A 345 14.29 -14.01 -5.25
CA PHE A 345 13.40 -14.76 -4.38
C PHE A 345 14.17 -15.22 -3.14
N ILE A 346 13.61 -15.04 -1.96
CA ILE A 346 14.18 -15.46 -0.69
C ILE A 346 13.31 -16.58 -0.14
N TYR A 347 13.92 -17.74 0.11
CA TYR A 347 13.24 -18.89 0.67
C TYR A 347 14.10 -19.65 1.68
N PRO A 348 13.54 -20.06 2.82
CA PRO A 348 12.25 -19.62 3.34
C PRO A 348 12.36 -18.18 3.85
N THR A 349 11.26 -17.44 3.76
CA THR A 349 11.14 -16.17 4.48
C THR A 349 11.26 -16.43 5.97
N ARG A 350 11.88 -15.51 6.67
CA ARG A 350 12.04 -15.59 8.11
C ARG A 350 10.83 -15.06 8.87
N ASP A 351 10.07 -14.16 8.26
CA ASP A 351 8.85 -13.62 8.86
C ASP A 351 7.82 -14.74 9.11
N ASP A 352 7.52 -14.97 10.39
CA ASP A 352 6.64 -16.05 10.80
C ASP A 352 5.15 -15.75 10.64
N GLU A 353 4.80 -14.46 10.49
CA GLU A 353 3.40 -14.00 10.47
C GLU A 353 2.80 -14.00 9.07
N ILE A 354 3.63 -14.03 8.03
CA ILE A 354 3.21 -14.00 6.63
C ILE A 354 3.48 -15.32 5.91
N THR A 355 2.75 -15.57 4.84
CA THR A 355 3.01 -16.73 3.95
C THR A 355 3.84 -16.36 2.73
N GLY A 356 3.76 -15.10 2.29
CA GLY A 356 4.52 -14.52 1.19
C GLY A 356 4.53 -12.99 1.29
N ARG A 357 5.46 -12.35 0.57
CA ARG A 357 5.50 -10.90 0.34
C ARG A 357 6.27 -10.61 -0.94
N GLY A 358 5.75 -9.74 -1.79
CA GLY A 358 6.48 -9.19 -2.93
C GLY A 358 6.70 -7.69 -2.77
N ARG A 359 7.93 -7.22 -2.98
CA ARG A 359 8.21 -5.78 -2.92
C ARG A 359 9.41 -5.38 -3.76
N ARG A 360 9.41 -4.14 -4.23
CA ARG A 360 10.61 -3.49 -4.75
C ARG A 360 11.38 -2.78 -3.65
N PHE A 361 12.70 -2.90 -3.69
CA PHE A 361 13.61 -2.15 -2.84
C PHE A 361 14.53 -1.28 -3.68
N THR A 362 14.71 -0.04 -3.27
CA THR A 362 15.65 0.89 -3.90
C THR A 362 17.00 0.91 -3.18
N ASN A 363 18.07 1.27 -3.89
CA ASN A 363 19.42 1.47 -3.33
C ASN A 363 19.91 0.25 -2.52
N VAL A 364 19.75 -0.95 -3.09
CA VAL A 364 20.31 -2.19 -2.53
C VAL A 364 21.82 -2.17 -2.78
N VAL A 365 22.62 -2.72 -1.86
CA VAL A 365 24.07 -2.73 -2.08
C VAL A 365 24.60 -4.15 -2.03
N ALA A 366 25.28 -4.51 -3.12
CA ALA A 366 25.81 -5.81 -3.45
C ALA A 366 27.27 -5.70 -3.95
N ASN A 367 27.88 -6.79 -4.41
CA ASN A 367 29.27 -6.86 -4.86
C ASN A 367 29.54 -6.00 -6.10
N GLU A 368 28.53 -5.83 -6.93
CA GLU A 368 28.55 -4.99 -8.14
C GLU A 368 28.48 -3.49 -7.79
N GLY A 369 28.16 -3.15 -6.54
CA GLY A 369 27.94 -1.79 -6.07
C GLY A 369 26.49 -1.54 -5.68
N GLU A 370 26.02 -0.33 -5.90
CA GLU A 370 24.65 0.07 -5.61
C GLU A 370 23.73 -0.36 -6.76
N ILE A 371 22.76 -1.21 -6.42
CA ILE A 371 21.68 -1.67 -7.28
C ILE A 371 20.50 -0.69 -7.10
N PRO A 372 20.13 0.10 -8.13
CA PRO A 372 19.13 1.15 -8.00
C PRO A 372 17.77 0.63 -7.55
N SER A 373 17.39 -0.55 -8.05
CA SER A 373 16.12 -1.22 -7.76
C SER A 373 16.31 -2.73 -7.80
N LEU A 374 15.74 -3.43 -6.82
CA LEU A 374 15.68 -4.89 -6.78
C LEU A 374 14.25 -5.32 -6.45
N ASN A 375 13.66 -6.15 -7.30
CA ASN A 375 12.37 -6.75 -7.05
C ASN A 375 12.57 -8.04 -6.24
N VAL A 376 11.92 -8.13 -5.09
CA VAL A 376 12.18 -9.18 -4.10
C VAL A 376 10.89 -9.88 -3.71
N VAL A 377 10.93 -11.21 -3.71
CA VAL A 377 9.82 -12.07 -3.31
C VAL A 377 10.25 -12.92 -2.13
N PHE A 378 9.55 -12.81 -1.01
CA PHE A 378 9.77 -13.58 0.21
C PHE A 378 8.72 -14.68 0.26
N LEU A 379 9.14 -15.94 0.46
CA LEU A 379 8.22 -17.08 0.47
C LEU A 379 8.42 -17.94 1.71
N LYS A 380 7.37 -18.19 2.49
CA LYS A 380 7.44 -19.15 3.61
C LYS A 380 7.39 -20.60 3.13
N ARG A 381 6.67 -20.82 2.03
CA ARG A 381 6.50 -22.11 1.35
C ARG A 381 6.50 -21.89 -0.15
N PHE A 382 6.97 -22.87 -0.91
CA PHE A 382 6.80 -22.87 -2.34
C PHE A 382 5.40 -23.38 -2.70
N SER A 383 4.54 -22.49 -3.15
CA SER A 383 3.32 -22.85 -3.86
C SER A 383 3.15 -21.95 -5.06
N GLU A 384 2.71 -22.51 -6.18
CA GLU A 384 2.41 -21.77 -7.42
C GLU A 384 1.57 -20.53 -7.11
N GLY A 385 0.52 -20.67 -6.28
CA GLY A 385 -0.38 -19.59 -5.91
C GLY A 385 0.30 -18.40 -5.22
N LEU A 386 1.22 -18.67 -4.30
CA LEU A 386 2.00 -17.61 -3.65
C LEU A 386 3.03 -17.03 -4.61
N ILE A 387 3.74 -17.88 -5.36
CA ILE A 387 4.74 -17.43 -6.33
C ILE A 387 4.12 -16.42 -7.30
N LYS A 388 2.95 -16.73 -7.89
CA LYS A 388 2.31 -15.82 -8.84
C LYS A 388 1.73 -14.56 -8.21
N HIS A 389 1.20 -14.63 -6.99
CA HIS A 389 0.67 -13.48 -6.27
C HIS A 389 1.81 -12.51 -5.89
N GLU A 390 2.84 -13.01 -5.22
CA GLU A 390 3.96 -12.18 -4.77
C GLU A 390 4.82 -11.67 -5.94
N SER A 391 4.91 -12.45 -7.03
CA SER A 391 5.51 -11.95 -8.28
C SER A 391 4.70 -10.81 -8.89
N GLY A 392 3.36 -10.83 -8.74
CA GLY A 392 2.48 -9.73 -9.13
C GLY A 392 2.91 -8.41 -8.49
N HIS A 393 3.15 -8.42 -7.18
CA HIS A 393 3.67 -7.27 -6.45
C HIS A 393 5.10 -6.89 -6.86
N ALA A 394 6.04 -7.85 -6.77
CA ALA A 394 7.46 -7.53 -6.92
C ALA A 394 7.84 -7.18 -8.36
N LEU A 395 7.38 -7.97 -9.33
CA LEU A 395 7.83 -7.88 -10.73
C LEU A 395 6.96 -6.94 -11.57
N PHE A 396 5.66 -6.88 -11.27
CA PHE A 396 4.69 -6.13 -12.07
C PHE A 396 4.08 -4.94 -11.34
N GLY A 397 4.39 -4.76 -10.04
CA GLY A 397 3.87 -3.64 -9.25
C GLY A 397 2.36 -3.69 -9.03
N MET A 398 1.72 -4.85 -9.22
CA MET A 398 0.28 -4.99 -9.04
C MET A 398 -0.08 -4.85 -7.55
N LEU A 399 -1.24 -4.27 -7.26
CA LEU A 399 -1.78 -4.15 -5.91
C LEU A 399 -2.82 -5.25 -5.66
N HIS A 400 -3.24 -5.44 -4.41
CA HIS A 400 -4.30 -6.40 -4.10
C HIS A 400 -5.58 -6.06 -4.86
N ALA A 401 -6.21 -7.09 -5.42
CA ALA A 401 -7.52 -6.99 -6.04
C ALA A 401 -8.60 -7.17 -4.98
N THR A 402 -9.33 -6.09 -4.74
CA THR A 402 -10.36 -6.04 -3.69
C THR A 402 -11.73 -6.36 -4.29
N SER A 403 -12.70 -6.68 -3.44
CA SER A 403 -14.12 -6.59 -3.79
C SER A 403 -14.83 -5.57 -2.90
N ILE A 404 -15.97 -5.12 -3.39
CA ILE A 404 -16.94 -4.34 -2.66
C ILE A 404 -18.14 -5.25 -2.44
N ASN A 405 -18.58 -5.39 -1.19
CA ASN A 405 -19.72 -6.19 -0.79
C ASN A 405 -20.79 -5.26 -0.22
N CYS A 406 -21.96 -5.26 -0.83
CA CYS A 406 -23.10 -4.41 -0.47
C CYS A 406 -24.29 -5.23 0.04
N GLY A 407 -24.09 -6.53 0.29
CA GLY A 407 -25.13 -7.45 0.71
C GLY A 407 -26.13 -7.69 -0.42
N SER A 408 -27.41 -7.76 -0.08
CA SER A 408 -28.47 -8.01 -1.08
C SER A 408 -28.73 -6.84 -2.05
N SER A 409 -27.96 -5.76 -1.98
CA SER A 409 -28.11 -4.56 -2.81
C SER A 409 -26.94 -4.43 -3.78
N PRO A 410 -27.15 -3.85 -4.98
CA PRO A 410 -26.04 -3.48 -5.86
C PRO A 410 -25.16 -2.45 -5.18
N PHE A 411 -23.99 -2.18 -5.77
CA PHE A 411 -23.16 -1.07 -5.33
C PHE A 411 -23.94 0.25 -5.20
N GLU A 412 -24.01 0.74 -3.96
CA GLU A 412 -24.63 1.98 -3.52
C GLU A 412 -23.60 2.88 -2.81
N ASP A 413 -23.87 4.19 -2.73
CA ASP A 413 -22.94 5.17 -2.12
C ASP A 413 -22.65 4.92 -0.62
N PHE A 414 -23.47 4.13 0.07
CA PHE A 414 -23.36 3.89 1.52
C PHE A 414 -23.63 2.43 1.88
N GLY A 415 -23.00 1.95 2.95
CA GLY A 415 -23.31 0.65 3.55
C GLY A 415 -22.51 -0.54 3.02
N CYS A 416 -21.72 -0.36 1.97
CA CYS A 416 -20.85 -1.41 1.44
C CYS A 416 -19.57 -1.57 2.28
N SER A 417 -19.06 -2.79 2.34
CA SER A 417 -17.76 -3.13 2.93
C SER A 417 -16.73 -3.41 1.83
N ILE A 418 -15.46 -3.11 2.12
CA ILE A 418 -14.34 -3.39 1.21
C ILE A 418 -13.56 -4.58 1.76
N ASN A 419 -13.32 -5.56 0.90
CA ASN A 419 -12.57 -6.77 1.22
C ASN A 419 -11.28 -6.78 0.39
N GLU A 420 -10.13 -6.55 1.03
CA GLU A 420 -8.85 -6.25 0.38
C GLU A 420 -8.32 -7.37 -0.54
N TYR A 421 -8.73 -8.62 -0.33
CA TYR A 421 -8.42 -9.75 -1.22
C TYR A 421 -9.70 -10.36 -1.80
N GLY A 422 -10.81 -9.62 -1.74
CA GLY A 422 -12.13 -10.18 -1.93
C GLY A 422 -12.42 -10.65 -3.35
N ASN A 423 -11.73 -10.11 -4.36
CA ASN A 423 -11.95 -10.49 -5.76
C ASN A 423 -11.59 -11.97 -5.98
N PRO A 424 -12.57 -12.84 -6.27
CA PRO A 424 -12.31 -14.26 -6.44
C PRO A 424 -11.75 -14.60 -7.83
N TYR A 425 -11.88 -13.70 -8.80
CA TYR A 425 -11.50 -13.89 -10.21
C TYR A 425 -10.09 -13.36 -10.54
N ASP A 426 -9.42 -12.74 -9.56
CA ASP A 426 -8.09 -12.15 -9.73
C ASP A 426 -7.07 -12.84 -8.82
N VAL A 427 -5.89 -13.14 -9.37
CA VAL A 427 -4.75 -13.69 -8.65
C VAL A 427 -4.24 -12.75 -7.56
N MET A 428 -4.41 -11.44 -7.70
CA MET A 428 -4.11 -10.46 -6.66
C MET A 428 -5.19 -10.41 -5.56
N GLY A 429 -6.25 -11.20 -5.65
CA GLY A 429 -7.25 -11.42 -4.62
C GLY A 429 -7.32 -12.88 -4.18
N ARG A 430 -8.54 -13.40 -4.00
CA ARG A 430 -8.81 -14.80 -3.60
C ARG A 430 -8.52 -15.82 -4.71
N GLY A 431 -8.26 -15.38 -5.95
CA GLY A 431 -7.90 -16.24 -7.08
C GLY A 431 -6.48 -16.85 -6.98
N ALA A 432 -5.60 -16.31 -6.12
CA ALA A 432 -4.22 -16.77 -5.97
C ALA A 432 -4.10 -18.30 -5.81
N GLY A 433 -4.92 -18.90 -4.94
CA GLY A 433 -4.91 -20.34 -4.67
C GLY A 433 -5.78 -21.19 -5.60
N ARG A 434 -6.55 -20.58 -6.50
CA ARG A 434 -7.60 -21.26 -7.29
C ARG A 434 -7.26 -21.33 -8.78
N GLY A 435 -6.30 -20.55 -9.25
CA GLY A 435 -6.24 -20.24 -10.68
C GLY A 435 -7.02 -18.94 -10.93
N GLY A 436 -6.78 -18.32 -12.07
CA GLY A 436 -7.26 -16.98 -12.34
C GLY A 436 -6.24 -16.20 -13.15
N HIS A 437 -6.69 -15.30 -14.01
CA HIS A 437 -5.84 -14.25 -14.55
C HIS A 437 -5.74 -13.06 -13.59
N TYR A 438 -4.71 -12.23 -13.77
CA TYR A 438 -4.79 -10.83 -13.35
C TYR A 438 -5.92 -10.13 -14.11
N SER A 439 -6.61 -9.20 -13.46
CA SER A 439 -7.61 -8.32 -14.08
C SER A 439 -7.08 -7.62 -15.34
N ALA A 440 -7.99 -7.32 -16.24
CA ALA A 440 -7.70 -6.64 -17.50
C ALA A 440 -7.06 -5.26 -17.26
N PHE A 441 -7.46 -4.54 -16.20
CA PHE A 441 -6.79 -3.30 -15.79
C PHE A 441 -5.35 -3.54 -15.36
N SER A 442 -5.08 -4.53 -14.52
CA SER A 442 -3.70 -4.86 -14.13
C SER A 442 -2.85 -5.23 -15.34
N LYS A 443 -3.41 -5.96 -16.31
CA LYS A 443 -2.76 -6.27 -17.59
C LYS A 443 -2.58 -5.05 -18.51
N GLU A 444 -3.48 -4.07 -18.46
CA GLU A 444 -3.38 -2.79 -19.19
C GLU A 444 -2.15 -2.03 -18.69
N LEU A 445 -1.97 -1.95 -17.36
CA LEU A 445 -0.81 -1.29 -16.74
C LEU A 445 0.52 -1.93 -17.17
N GLN A 446 0.54 -3.23 -17.47
CA GLN A 446 1.70 -3.93 -18.03
C GLN A 446 1.84 -3.80 -19.56
N GLY A 447 0.84 -3.23 -20.23
CA GLY A 447 0.76 -3.16 -21.68
C GLY A 447 0.52 -4.52 -22.36
N TRP A 448 0.00 -5.50 -21.64
CA TRP A 448 -0.34 -6.83 -22.21
C TRP A 448 -1.68 -6.83 -22.92
N VAL A 449 -2.56 -5.90 -22.55
CA VAL A 449 -3.83 -5.64 -23.22
C VAL A 449 -3.96 -4.15 -23.54
N THR A 450 -4.89 -3.82 -24.44
CA THR A 450 -5.25 -2.44 -24.75
C THR A 450 -6.69 -2.19 -24.32
N ALA A 451 -6.91 -1.06 -23.64
CA ALA A 451 -8.24 -0.59 -23.31
C ALA A 451 -8.93 0.04 -24.52
N ARG A 452 -10.24 -0.17 -24.62
CA ARG A 452 -11.12 0.62 -25.47
C ARG A 452 -11.88 1.61 -24.61
N GLU A 453 -11.62 2.89 -24.83
CA GLU A 453 -12.34 3.97 -24.18
C GLU A 453 -13.80 4.02 -24.66
N ILE A 454 -14.72 4.21 -23.70
CA ILE A 454 -16.15 4.35 -23.91
C ILE A 454 -16.52 5.80 -23.67
N LEU A 455 -16.99 6.47 -24.71
CA LEU A 455 -17.26 7.91 -24.71
C LEU A 455 -18.76 8.25 -24.78
N GLY A 456 -19.62 7.24 -24.78
CA GLY A 456 -21.06 7.39 -24.91
C GLY A 456 -21.75 6.05 -25.09
N ASP A 457 -23.05 6.10 -25.31
CA ASP A 457 -23.88 4.91 -25.50
C ASP A 457 -23.46 4.11 -26.75
N GLY A 458 -23.57 2.79 -26.67
CA GLY A 458 -23.33 1.95 -27.84
C GLY A 458 -23.09 0.47 -27.56
N THR A 459 -22.73 -0.23 -28.64
CA THR A 459 -22.35 -1.65 -28.59
C THR A 459 -20.87 -1.80 -28.92
N TYR A 460 -20.17 -2.53 -28.06
CA TYR A 460 -18.72 -2.65 -28.04
C TYR A 460 -18.34 -4.12 -28.03
N GLU A 461 -17.56 -4.55 -29.02
CA GLU A 461 -16.91 -5.87 -28.97
C GLU A 461 -15.87 -5.90 -27.85
N LEU A 462 -15.84 -7.00 -27.11
CA LEU A 462 -14.93 -7.26 -26.01
C LEU A 462 -14.51 -8.73 -26.04
N ASP A 463 -13.23 -8.98 -26.28
CA ASP A 463 -12.68 -10.33 -26.30
C ASP A 463 -12.47 -10.87 -24.89
N ALA A 464 -12.68 -12.17 -24.71
CA ALA A 464 -12.43 -12.87 -23.45
C ALA A 464 -10.96 -12.67 -23.00
N LEU A 465 -10.78 -12.42 -21.71
CA LEU A 465 -9.49 -12.05 -21.14
C LEU A 465 -8.45 -13.17 -21.28
N GLU A 466 -8.88 -14.42 -21.30
CA GLU A 466 -8.03 -15.62 -21.29
C GLU A 466 -7.44 -15.91 -22.68
N VAL A 467 -8.04 -15.35 -23.75
CA VAL A 467 -7.70 -15.70 -25.14
C VAL A 467 -6.72 -14.69 -25.73
N LYS A 468 -5.62 -15.14 -26.33
CA LYS A 468 -4.77 -14.26 -27.15
C LYS A 468 -5.51 -13.83 -28.42
N SER A 469 -5.77 -12.54 -28.56
CA SER A 469 -6.43 -11.95 -29.73
C SER A 469 -6.03 -10.48 -29.90
N ALA A 470 -6.37 -9.90 -31.05
CA ALA A 470 -6.10 -8.50 -31.36
C ALA A 470 -7.24 -7.54 -30.92
N GLY A 471 -8.41 -8.07 -30.58
CA GLY A 471 -9.53 -7.28 -30.10
C GLY A 471 -9.31 -6.75 -28.68
N PRO A 472 -10.08 -5.71 -28.28
CA PRO A 472 -9.97 -5.14 -26.94
C PRO A 472 -10.37 -6.17 -25.88
N LYS A 473 -9.70 -6.13 -24.72
CA LYS A 473 -9.97 -7.01 -23.56
C LYS A 473 -10.42 -6.25 -22.32
N LEU A 474 -10.47 -4.94 -22.45
CA LEU A 474 -10.86 -4.00 -21.41
C LEU A 474 -11.68 -2.91 -22.08
N LEU A 475 -12.90 -2.68 -21.60
CA LEU A 475 -13.62 -1.44 -21.87
C LEU A 475 -13.44 -0.51 -20.68
N LYS A 476 -13.16 0.77 -20.94
CA LYS A 476 -12.87 1.75 -19.89
C LYS A 476 -13.78 2.96 -20.03
N ILE A 477 -14.44 3.33 -18.95
CA ILE A 477 -15.32 4.51 -18.88
C ILE A 477 -14.65 5.54 -17.97
N GLN A 478 -14.33 6.71 -18.51
CA GLN A 478 -13.59 7.77 -17.82
C GLN A 478 -14.53 8.66 -17.01
N PHE A 479 -15.10 8.11 -15.96
CA PHE A 479 -15.75 8.88 -14.89
C PHE A 479 -14.72 9.35 -13.86
N PRO A 480 -15.08 10.27 -12.92
CA PRO A 480 -14.20 10.66 -11.82
C PRO A 480 -13.57 9.47 -11.07
N ASN A 481 -14.34 8.38 -10.93
CA ASN A 481 -13.85 7.05 -10.58
C ASN A 481 -13.98 6.16 -11.83
N PRO A 482 -12.88 5.87 -12.55
CA PRO A 482 -12.95 5.12 -13.79
C PRO A 482 -13.51 3.71 -13.59
N LEU A 483 -14.32 3.27 -14.56
CA LEU A 483 -14.86 1.91 -14.61
C LEU A 483 -14.13 1.09 -15.65
N CYS A 484 -13.76 -0.14 -15.27
CA CYS A 484 -13.12 -1.11 -16.12
C CYS A 484 -13.99 -2.36 -16.22
N ILE A 485 -14.41 -2.68 -17.45
CA ILE A 485 -15.23 -3.85 -17.75
C ILE A 485 -14.38 -4.88 -18.47
N GLU A 486 -14.41 -6.11 -17.96
CA GLU A 486 -13.74 -7.26 -18.56
C GLU A 486 -14.72 -8.41 -18.80
N TYR A 487 -14.49 -9.17 -19.87
CA TYR A 487 -15.25 -10.39 -20.18
C TYR A 487 -14.41 -11.61 -19.82
N ARG A 488 -14.94 -12.46 -18.94
CA ARG A 488 -14.25 -13.65 -18.44
C ARG A 488 -14.97 -14.92 -18.88
N LYS A 489 -14.19 -15.96 -19.20
CA LYS A 489 -14.66 -17.31 -19.53
C LYS A 489 -13.82 -18.35 -18.79
N PRO A 490 -14.35 -19.54 -18.50
CA PRO A 490 -13.59 -20.62 -17.85
C PRO A 490 -12.65 -21.29 -18.87
N LEU A 491 -11.66 -20.54 -19.36
CA LEU A 491 -10.66 -20.98 -20.33
C LEU A 491 -9.28 -20.92 -19.68
N GLY A 492 -8.39 -21.84 -20.07
CA GLY A 492 -7.02 -21.86 -19.53
C GLY A 492 -7.00 -21.93 -18.00
N LEU A 493 -6.30 -20.99 -17.36
CA LEU A 493 -6.16 -20.86 -15.92
C LEU A 493 -7.49 -20.59 -15.20
N ASP A 494 -8.44 -19.93 -15.84
CA ASP A 494 -9.77 -19.66 -15.26
C ASP A 494 -10.65 -20.92 -15.21
N ASN A 495 -10.33 -21.94 -16.01
CA ASN A 495 -10.97 -23.26 -15.92
C ASN A 495 -10.52 -24.05 -14.67
N ALA A 496 -9.29 -23.79 -14.19
CA ALA A 496 -8.73 -24.48 -13.03
C ALA A 496 -9.32 -23.99 -11.69
N MET A 497 -10.04 -22.87 -11.68
CA MET A 497 -10.76 -22.29 -10.53
C MET A 497 -11.74 -23.25 -9.84
N PHE A 498 -12.06 -24.36 -10.50
CA PHE A 498 -12.94 -25.40 -9.99
C PHE A 498 -12.29 -26.41 -9.03
N ARG A 499 -10.96 -26.53 -8.96
CA ARG A 499 -10.43 -27.88 -8.71
C ARG A 499 -9.96 -28.32 -7.32
N ASP A 500 -9.66 -27.51 -6.30
CA ASP A 500 -8.97 -28.15 -5.15
C ASP A 500 -9.09 -27.62 -3.71
N ILE A 501 -9.96 -26.67 -3.33
CA ILE A 501 -10.05 -26.29 -1.90
C ILE A 501 -11.51 -26.14 -1.44
N TYR A 502 -11.98 -27.19 -0.74
CA TYR A 502 -13.31 -27.47 -0.18
C TYR A 502 -14.39 -27.96 -1.15
N SER A 503 -14.36 -29.27 -1.41
CA SER A 503 -15.51 -30.09 -1.83
C SER A 503 -16.70 -30.07 -0.85
N TYR A 504 -16.68 -29.17 0.14
CA TYR A 504 -17.72 -29.03 1.18
C TYR A 504 -18.66 -27.86 0.91
N PHE A 505 -18.29 -26.92 0.03
CA PHE A 505 -19.06 -25.69 -0.17
C PHE A 505 -19.60 -25.45 -1.57
N GLU A 506 -19.26 -26.29 -2.57
CA GLU A 506 -19.85 -26.26 -3.93
C GLU A 506 -20.07 -24.86 -4.54
N VAL A 507 -19.24 -23.87 -4.22
CA VAL A 507 -19.31 -22.54 -4.84
C VAL A 507 -18.34 -22.52 -6.01
N PRO A 508 -18.81 -22.68 -7.26
CA PRO A 508 -17.95 -22.48 -8.42
C PRO A 508 -17.52 -21.02 -8.48
N ALA A 509 -16.25 -20.77 -8.20
CA ALA A 509 -15.62 -19.46 -8.35
C ALA A 509 -15.24 -19.14 -9.81
N SER A 510 -15.52 -20.05 -10.73
CA SER A 510 -15.14 -19.91 -12.13
C SER A 510 -16.27 -19.21 -12.90
N PRO A 511 -15.95 -18.35 -13.89
CA PRO A 511 -16.96 -17.82 -14.79
C PRO A 511 -17.78 -18.94 -15.43
N PRO A 512 -19.08 -18.73 -15.74
CA PRO A 512 -19.90 -19.73 -16.42
C PRO A 512 -19.35 -20.03 -17.83
N GLU A 513 -19.67 -21.19 -18.41
CA GLU A 513 -19.18 -21.57 -19.76
C GLU A 513 -19.52 -20.53 -20.85
N THR A 514 -20.67 -19.86 -20.70
CA THR A 514 -21.13 -18.77 -21.58
C THR A 514 -20.36 -17.46 -21.36
N GLY A 515 -19.55 -17.38 -20.31
CA GLY A 515 -18.84 -16.22 -19.82
C GLY A 515 -19.72 -15.22 -19.06
N CYS A 516 -19.07 -14.22 -18.47
CA CYS A 516 -19.72 -13.09 -17.80
C CYS A 516 -18.89 -11.82 -17.84
N LEU A 517 -19.54 -10.69 -17.55
CA LEU A 517 -18.88 -9.41 -17.36
C LEU A 517 -18.56 -9.19 -15.89
N LEU A 518 -17.36 -8.68 -15.63
CA LEU A 518 -16.96 -8.13 -14.34
C LEU A 518 -16.74 -6.63 -14.47
N ILE A 519 -17.25 -5.87 -13.50
CA ILE A 519 -17.09 -4.42 -13.42
C ILE A 519 -16.14 -4.11 -12.26
N ASN A 520 -15.12 -3.29 -12.52
CA ASN A 520 -14.17 -2.86 -11.51
C ASN A 520 -14.09 -1.33 -11.46
N LEU A 521 -13.97 -0.76 -10.26
CA LEU A 521 -13.36 0.57 -10.10
C LEU A 521 -11.85 0.41 -10.36
N CYS A 522 -11.28 1.25 -11.23
CA CYS A 522 -9.92 1.03 -11.74
C CYS A 522 -9.05 2.31 -11.82
N GLN A 523 -8.94 3.02 -10.70
CA GLN A 523 -8.08 4.21 -10.63
C GLN A 523 -6.60 3.86 -10.36
N TYR A 524 -6.36 3.05 -9.31
CA TYR A 524 -5.01 2.68 -8.85
C TYR A 524 -4.86 1.17 -8.62
N THR A 525 -5.92 0.54 -8.12
CA THR A 525 -6.10 -0.91 -8.02
C THR A 525 -7.45 -1.28 -8.60
N THR A 526 -7.73 -2.57 -8.72
CA THR A 526 -9.06 -3.08 -9.08
C THR A 526 -9.89 -3.34 -7.84
N MET A 527 -11.09 -2.75 -7.81
CA MET A 527 -12.13 -3.07 -6.84
C MET A 527 -13.32 -3.66 -7.58
N LEU A 528 -13.55 -4.96 -7.42
CA LEU A 528 -14.68 -5.66 -8.02
C LEU A 528 -15.98 -5.12 -7.44
N VAL A 529 -16.85 -4.64 -8.33
CA VAL A 529 -18.14 -4.06 -7.98
C VAL A 529 -19.15 -5.16 -7.67
N ASP A 530 -19.91 -4.98 -6.60
CA ASP A 530 -21.09 -5.78 -6.31
C ASP A 530 -22.20 -5.52 -7.34
N THR A 531 -22.64 -6.56 -8.04
CA THR A 531 -23.68 -6.46 -9.07
C THR A 531 -25.01 -7.10 -8.67
N THR A 532 -25.15 -7.49 -7.41
CA THR A 532 -26.37 -8.01 -6.80
C THR A 532 -27.56 -7.08 -7.03
N PRO A 533 -28.80 -7.57 -7.24
CA PRO A 533 -29.22 -8.97 -7.35
C PRO A 533 -29.09 -9.57 -8.76
N ASN A 534 -28.40 -8.90 -9.68
CA ASN A 534 -28.27 -9.36 -11.08
C ASN A 534 -27.10 -10.31 -11.32
N SER A 535 -26.41 -10.62 -10.24
CA SER A 535 -25.33 -11.56 -10.05
C SER A 535 -25.79 -13.02 -10.02
N PHE A 536 -24.89 -13.97 -10.30
CA PHE A 536 -25.20 -15.40 -10.35
C PHE A 536 -25.77 -15.86 -8.98
N PRO A 537 -26.97 -16.46 -8.88
CA PRO A 537 -27.45 -16.97 -7.60
C PRO A 537 -26.57 -18.16 -7.23
N VAL A 538 -25.55 -17.92 -6.42
CA VAL A 538 -24.79 -19.01 -5.84
C VAL A 538 -25.77 -19.70 -4.87
N ALA A 539 -26.07 -20.97 -5.11
CA ALA A 539 -26.89 -21.77 -4.22
C ALA A 539 -26.08 -22.09 -2.95
N VAL A 540 -25.77 -21.08 -2.14
CA VAL A 540 -24.96 -21.24 -0.93
C VAL A 540 -25.90 -21.64 0.20
N THR A 541 -25.77 -22.86 0.73
CA THR A 541 -26.38 -23.30 2.02
C THR A 541 -25.59 -22.78 3.24
N VAL A 542 -24.69 -21.83 3.02
CA VAL A 542 -23.72 -21.28 3.97
C VAL A 542 -23.89 -19.76 4.02
N ASP A 543 -23.40 -19.13 5.08
CA ASP A 543 -23.57 -17.71 5.38
C ASP A 543 -23.44 -16.79 4.14
N PRO A 544 -24.55 -16.19 3.67
CA PRO A 544 -24.58 -15.34 2.47
C PRO A 544 -23.60 -14.16 2.54
N GLU A 545 -23.34 -13.64 3.75
CA GLU A 545 -22.49 -12.46 3.95
C GLU A 545 -21.01 -12.73 3.64
N LEU A 546 -20.56 -13.99 3.70
CA LEU A 546 -19.15 -14.37 3.50
C LEU A 546 -18.75 -14.60 2.03
N TYR A 547 -19.74 -14.73 1.14
CA TYR A 547 -19.55 -15.16 -0.25
C TYR A 547 -20.31 -14.32 -1.30
N ASP A 548 -20.90 -13.21 -0.87
CA ASP A 548 -21.57 -12.25 -1.76
C ASP A 548 -20.68 -11.86 -2.96
N ASP A 549 -19.38 -11.62 -2.70
CA ASP A 549 -18.40 -11.23 -3.72
C ASP A 549 -18.28 -12.17 -4.94
N PHE A 550 -18.74 -13.42 -4.83
CA PHE A 550 -18.68 -14.41 -5.93
C PHE A 550 -19.71 -14.15 -7.01
N ASP A 551 -20.73 -13.37 -6.70
CA ASP A 551 -21.89 -13.24 -7.54
C ASP A 551 -21.72 -12.08 -8.56
N ALA A 552 -20.79 -11.14 -8.34
CA ALA A 552 -20.41 -9.98 -9.17
C ALA A 552 -20.31 -10.20 -10.71
N CYS A 553 -20.27 -11.45 -11.15
CA CYS A 553 -20.32 -11.94 -12.52
C CYS A 553 -21.72 -11.75 -13.14
N ILE A 554 -21.88 -10.75 -14.01
CA ILE A 554 -23.11 -10.51 -14.78
C ILE A 554 -23.18 -11.51 -15.94
N PRO A 555 -24.14 -12.47 -15.97
CA PRO A 555 -24.18 -13.49 -17.00
C PRO A 555 -24.93 -13.04 -18.26
N ILE A 556 -24.81 -13.82 -19.33
CA ILE A 556 -25.49 -13.54 -20.60
C ILE A 556 -27.00 -13.42 -20.42
N GLY A 557 -27.62 -12.42 -21.06
CA GLY A 557 -29.06 -12.19 -20.98
C GLY A 557 -29.55 -11.53 -19.69
N ARG A 558 -28.65 -11.13 -18.78
CA ARG A 558 -28.96 -10.22 -17.67
C ARG A 558 -28.55 -8.80 -18.03
N GLU A 559 -29.27 -7.84 -17.45
CA GLU A 559 -28.97 -6.42 -17.55
C GLU A 559 -28.57 -5.89 -16.17
N PHE A 560 -27.61 -4.97 -16.16
CA PHE A 560 -27.14 -4.26 -14.98
C PHE A 560 -27.33 -2.76 -15.17
N SER A 561 -27.69 -2.07 -14.10
CA SER A 561 -27.82 -0.60 -14.04
C SER A 561 -27.44 -0.12 -12.66
N SER A 562 -26.74 1.00 -12.57
CA SER A 562 -26.42 1.67 -11.32
C SER A 562 -26.29 3.17 -11.56
N ASP A 563 -27.22 3.92 -10.98
CA ASP A 563 -27.19 5.39 -10.99
C ASP A 563 -25.91 5.92 -10.32
N VAL A 564 -25.44 5.24 -9.28
CA VAL A 564 -24.20 5.56 -8.54
C VAL A 564 -22.96 5.39 -9.41
N LEU A 565 -22.93 4.37 -10.27
CA LEU A 565 -21.83 4.16 -11.21
C LEU A 565 -22.00 4.92 -12.52
N GLY A 566 -23.18 5.50 -12.79
CA GLY A 566 -23.45 6.20 -14.04
C GLY A 566 -23.70 5.25 -15.21
N ILE A 567 -24.06 3.99 -14.93
CA ILE A 567 -24.46 2.99 -15.93
C ILE A 567 -25.99 2.94 -15.93
N THR A 568 -26.63 3.45 -16.98
CA THR A 568 -28.09 3.37 -17.10
C THR A 568 -28.52 1.99 -17.59
N ARG A 569 -27.69 1.33 -18.41
CA ARG A 569 -27.89 -0.05 -18.84
C ARG A 569 -26.57 -0.68 -19.27
N MET A 570 -26.36 -1.94 -18.90
CA MET A 570 -25.28 -2.77 -19.39
C MET A 570 -25.76 -4.20 -19.58
N SER A 571 -25.48 -4.78 -20.74
CA SER A 571 -25.77 -6.19 -21.03
C SER A 571 -24.84 -6.71 -22.11
N PHE A 572 -24.81 -8.02 -22.32
CA PHE A 572 -24.09 -8.58 -23.44
C PHE A 572 -24.74 -9.82 -24.01
N ILE A 573 -24.36 -10.10 -25.25
CA ILE A 573 -24.56 -11.38 -25.91
C ILE A 573 -23.20 -11.93 -26.32
N GLN A 574 -23.11 -13.25 -26.52
CA GLN A 574 -21.95 -13.82 -27.18
C GLN A 574 -21.87 -13.29 -28.61
N SER A 575 -20.68 -12.84 -29.03
CA SER A 575 -20.46 -12.33 -30.38
C SER A 575 -20.76 -13.42 -31.41
N ALA A 576 -21.58 -13.09 -32.41
CA ALA A 576 -21.94 -14.02 -33.46
C ALA A 576 -20.75 -14.37 -34.37
N GLU A 577 -19.77 -13.46 -34.47
CA GLU A 577 -18.61 -13.60 -35.34
C GLU A 577 -17.45 -14.32 -34.64
N HIS A 578 -17.35 -14.21 -33.32
CA HIS A 578 -16.24 -14.72 -32.54
C HIS A 578 -16.70 -15.42 -31.26
N ARG A 579 -16.52 -16.75 -31.21
CA ARG A 579 -16.95 -17.62 -30.10
C ARG A 579 -16.38 -17.24 -28.71
N HIS A 580 -15.33 -16.43 -28.69
CA HIS A 580 -14.62 -15.98 -27.48
C HIS A 580 -14.67 -14.46 -27.31
N ALA A 581 -15.63 -13.79 -27.95
CA ALA A 581 -15.90 -12.38 -27.75
C ALA A 581 -17.35 -12.17 -27.32
N ALA A 582 -17.59 -11.03 -26.68
CA ALA A 582 -18.89 -10.54 -26.28
C ALA A 582 -19.20 -9.25 -27.04
N SER A 583 -20.44 -9.09 -27.48
CA SER A 583 -20.99 -7.82 -27.94
C SER A 583 -21.68 -7.17 -26.75
N VAL A 584 -21.02 -6.20 -26.13
CA VAL A 584 -21.46 -5.53 -24.89
C VAL A 584 -22.20 -4.25 -25.24
N THR A 585 -23.47 -4.16 -24.85
CA THR A 585 -24.25 -2.92 -24.96
C THR A 585 -24.12 -2.15 -23.66
N ILE A 586 -23.71 -0.88 -23.75
CA ILE A 586 -23.52 0.02 -22.61
C ILE A 586 -24.23 1.33 -22.92
N ASP A 587 -25.13 1.73 -22.02
CA ASP A 587 -25.74 3.06 -21.97
C ASP A 587 -25.26 3.74 -20.67
N ILE A 588 -24.81 4.99 -20.75
CA ILE A 588 -24.18 5.72 -19.64
C ILE A 588 -24.81 7.09 -19.40
N ASP A 589 -24.65 7.61 -18.19
CA ASP A 589 -24.86 9.02 -17.92
C ASP A 589 -23.65 9.83 -18.43
N GLU A 590 -23.73 10.27 -19.68
CA GLU A 590 -22.68 11.06 -20.34
C GLU A 590 -22.33 12.35 -19.57
N SER A 591 -23.22 12.87 -18.72
CA SER A 591 -22.93 14.06 -17.91
C SER A 591 -21.85 13.84 -16.85
N ARG A 592 -21.50 12.57 -16.58
CA ARG A 592 -20.49 12.16 -15.60
C ARG A 592 -19.11 11.91 -16.20
N LEU A 593 -18.97 11.97 -17.52
CA LEU A 593 -17.67 11.81 -18.18
C LEU A 593 -16.70 12.94 -17.76
N SER A 594 -15.45 12.58 -17.51
CA SER A 594 -14.39 13.48 -17.00
C SER A 594 -13.60 14.23 -18.07
#